data_AF-A0A7V9VCK6-F1
#
_entry.id   AF-A0A7V9VCK6-F1
#
_cell.length_a   1.000
_cell.length_b   1.000
_cell.length_c   1.000
_cell.angle_alpha   90.00
_cell.angle_beta   90.00
_cell.angle_gamma   90.00
#
_symmetry.space_group_name_H-M   'P 1'
#
loop_
_entity.id
_entity.type
_entity.pdbx_description
1 polymer ?
#
loop_
_entity_poly.entity_id
_entity_poly.type
_entity_poly.pdbx_seq_one_letter_code
_entity_poly.pdbx_strand_id
1 'polypeptide(L)' 'EPTPEVLAMGGLLGAAKTEHYEIASYAALVQMAKDLGEKEVAALLQQTLTEEEAMSKRVTALAKATGKEMKASAAD' A
#
# COMPACT_ATOMS: atom_id res chain seq x y z
N GLU A 1 19.61 -5.62 19.66
CA GLU A 1 19.09 -5.64 18.28
C GLU A 1 17.57 -5.50 18.31
N PRO A 2 16.92 -4.94 17.27
CA PRO A 2 15.46 -4.91 17.20
C PRO A 2 14.89 -6.33 17.11
N THR A 3 13.71 -6.56 17.70
CA THR A 3 13.06 -7.87 17.67
C THR A 3 12.50 -8.16 16.26
N PRO A 4 12.26 -9.44 15.90
CA PRO A 4 11.64 -9.80 14.63
C PRO A 4 10.30 -9.07 14.38
N GLU A 5 9.51 -8.84 15.44
CA GLU A 5 8.22 -8.15 15.36
C GLU A 5 8.40 -6.67 15.00
N VAL A 6 9.38 -6.00 15.62
CA VAL A 6 9.73 -4.61 15.30
C VAL A 6 10.22 -4.49 13.86
N LEU A 7 11.01 -5.46 13.38
CA LEU A 7 11.45 -5.51 11.99
C LEU A 7 10.27 -5.71 11.03
N ALA A 8 9.33 -6.61 11.34
CA ALA A 8 8.13 -6.82 10.55
C ALA A 8 7.26 -5.56 10.46
N MET A 9 7.07 -4.83 11.56
CA MET A 9 6.38 -3.54 11.54
C MET A 9 7.08 -2.51 10.66
N GLY A 10 8.41 -2.42 10.74
CA GLY A 10 9.20 -1.54 9.89
C GLY A 10 8.99 -1.84 8.39
N GLY A 11 8.99 -3.13 8.02
CA GLY A 11 8.69 -3.56 6.66
C GLY A 11 7.28 -3.19 6.21
N LEU A 12 6.26 -3.39 7.05
CA LEU A 12 4.88 -3.03 6.76
C LEU A 12 4.67 -1.52 6.61
N LEU A 13 5.36 -0.71 7.43
CA LEU A 13 5.40 0.75 7.29
C LEU A 13 6.05 1.19 5.98
N GLY A 14 7.15 0.55 5.61
CA GLY A 14 7.81 0.76 4.32
C GLY A 14 6.85 0.48 3.15
N ALA A 15 6.19 -0.69 3.17
CA ALA A 15 5.20 -1.05 2.18
C ALA A 15 4.05 -0.03 2.12
N ALA A 16 3.43 0.30 3.26
CA ALA A 16 2.31 1.25 3.30
C ALA A 16 2.68 2.63 2.71
N LYS A 17 3.90 3.10 2.97
CA LYS A 17 4.40 4.35 2.40
C LYS A 17 4.54 4.26 0.87
N THR A 18 5.08 3.17 0.36
CA THR A 18 5.24 2.93 -1.09
C THR A 18 3.87 2.90 -1.77
N GLU A 19 2.93 2.12 -1.24
CA GLU A 19 1.57 2.00 -1.79
C GLU A 19 0.84 3.34 -1.86
N HIS A 20 0.94 4.17 -0.82
CA HIS A 20 0.34 5.51 -0.84
C HIS A 20 0.95 6.42 -1.90
N TYR A 21 2.26 6.33 -2.11
CA TYR A 21 2.93 7.10 -3.16
C TYR A 21 2.49 6.63 -4.55
N GLU A 22 2.38 5.32 -4.75
CA GLU A 22 1.94 4.75 -6.03
C GLU A 22 0.48 5.08 -6.32
N ILE A 23 -0.43 4.96 -5.35
CA ILE A 23 -1.84 5.37 -5.50
C ILE A 23 -1.94 6.84 -5.94
N ALA A 24 -1.23 7.75 -5.27
CA ALA A 24 -1.24 9.16 -5.63
C ALA A 24 -0.68 9.40 -7.05
N SER A 25 0.39 8.70 -7.40
CA SER A 25 1.05 8.81 -8.71
C SER A 25 0.16 8.28 -9.84
N TYR A 26 -0.39 7.07 -9.70
CA TYR A 26 -1.25 6.47 -10.71
C TYR A 26 -2.58 7.21 -10.85
N ALA A 27 -3.17 7.73 -9.77
CA ALA A 27 -4.36 8.58 -9.87
C ALA A 27 -4.09 9.84 -10.72
N ALA A 28 -2.95 10.50 -10.53
CA ALA A 28 -2.55 11.64 -11.35
C ALA A 28 -2.30 11.24 -12.81
N LEU A 29 -1.58 10.14 -13.05
CA LEU A 29 -1.28 9.65 -14.40
C LEU A 29 -2.55 9.22 -15.17
N VAL A 30 -3.50 8.57 -14.51
CA VAL A 30 -4.81 8.24 -15.10
C VAL A 30 -5.52 9.50 -15.56
N GLN A 31 -5.53 10.55 -14.74
CA GLN A 31 -6.16 11.81 -15.11
C GLN A 31 -5.45 12.48 -16.29
N MET A 32 -4.11 12.55 -16.26
CA MET A 32 -3.33 13.11 -17.38
C MET A 32 -3.56 12.35 -18.68
N ALA A 33 -3.60 11.02 -18.65
CA ALA A 33 -3.89 10.21 -19.84
C ALA A 33 -5.30 10.48 -20.39
N LYS A 34 -6.30 10.66 -19.51
CA LYS A 34 -7.65 11.07 -19.92
C LYS A 34 -7.66 12.44 -20.58
N ASP A 35 -6.95 13.41 -20.01
CA ASP A 35 -6.91 14.79 -20.51
C ASP A 35 -6.22 14.88 -21.89
N LEU A 36 -5.25 14.00 -22.15
CA LEU A 36 -4.56 13.87 -23.44
C LEU A 36 -5.34 13.04 -24.48
N GLY A 37 -6.47 12.42 -24.08
CA GLY A 37 -7.25 11.54 -24.96
C GLY A 37 -6.68 10.13 -25.14
N GLU A 38 -5.67 9.75 -24.36
CA GLU A 38 -4.96 8.48 -24.39
C GLU A 38 -5.75 7.38 -23.65
N LYS A 39 -6.87 6.95 -24.23
CA LYS A 39 -7.86 6.06 -23.58
C LYS A 39 -7.30 4.71 -23.15
N GLU A 40 -6.49 4.07 -24.00
CA GLU A 40 -5.90 2.76 -23.71
C GLU A 40 -4.88 2.86 -22.56
N VAL A 41 -4.06 3.92 -22.58
CA VAL A 41 -3.10 4.20 -21.50
C VAL A 41 -3.83 4.46 -20.18
N ALA A 42 -4.89 5.26 -20.19
CA ALA A 42 -5.70 5.52 -19.00
C ALA A 42 -6.31 4.23 -18.43
N ALA A 43 -6.74 3.29 -19.27
CA ALA A 43 -7.28 2.01 -18.83
C ALA A 43 -6.21 1.12 -18.18
N LEU A 44 -5.02 1.05 -18.76
CA LEU A 44 -3.89 0.29 -18.20
C LEU A 44 -3.44 0.87 -16.86
N LEU A 45 -3.29 2.20 -16.77
CA LEU A 45 -2.92 2.88 -15.53
C LEU A 45 -3.99 2.72 -14.44
N GLN A 46 -5.28 2.70 -14.83
CA GLN A 46 -6.38 2.45 -13.89
C GLN A 46 -6.37 1.02 -13.35
N GLN A 47 -5.95 0.04 -14.17
CA GLN A 47 -5.75 -1.33 -13.69
C GLN A 47 -4.68 -1.36 -12.60
N THR A 48 -3.51 -0.77 -12.86
CA THR A 48 -2.43 -0.71 -11.85
C THR A 48 -2.89 0.01 -10.59
N LEU A 49 -3.54 1.18 -10.72
CA LEU A 49 -4.12 1.89 -9.56
C LEU A 49 -5.02 0.99 -8.71
N THR A 50 -5.86 0.16 -9.34
CA THR A 50 -6.76 -0.75 -8.64
C THR A 50 -6.00 -1.85 -7.90
N GLU A 51 -4.90 -2.34 -8.47
CA GLU A 51 -4.01 -3.31 -7.84
C GLU A 51 -3.31 -2.72 -6.61
N GLU A 52 -2.81 -1.48 -6.69
CA GLU A 52 -2.17 -0.79 -5.54
C GLU A 52 -3.19 -0.46 -4.43
N GLU A 53 -4.40 -0.05 -4.79
CA GLU A 53 -5.47 0.14 -3.79
C GLU A 53 -5.82 -1.17 -3.06
N ALA A 54 -5.78 -2.31 -3.76
CA ALA A 54 -6.00 -3.61 -3.15
C ALA A 54 -4.82 -4.03 -2.26
N MET A 55 -3.59 -3.76 -2.68
CA MET A 55 -2.39 -4.07 -1.91
C MET A 55 -2.28 -3.19 -0.66
N SER A 56 -2.53 -1.88 -0.76
CA SER A 56 -2.64 -0.97 0.38
C SER A 56 -3.64 -1.47 1.46
N LYS A 57 -4.80 -1.98 1.05
CA LYS A 57 -5.78 -2.60 1.97
C LYS A 57 -5.21 -3.84 2.65
N ARG A 58 -4.47 -4.70 1.93
CA ARG A 58 -3.82 -5.90 2.49
C ARG A 58 -2.72 -5.51 3.49
N VAL A 59 -1.86 -4.55 3.15
CA VAL A 59 -0.81 -4.04 4.06
C VAL A 59 -1.43 -3.49 5.34
N THR A 60 -2.52 -2.71 5.22
CA THR A 60 -3.25 -2.20 6.38
C THR A 60 -3.82 -3.31 7.25
N ALA A 61 -4.38 -4.36 6.64
CA ALA A 61 -4.91 -5.51 7.37
C ALA A 61 -3.80 -6.28 8.12
N LEU A 62 -2.65 -6.51 7.45
CA LEU A 62 -1.48 -7.16 8.05
C LEU A 62 -0.93 -6.35 9.22
N ALA A 63 -0.75 -5.03 9.05
CA ALA A 63 -0.28 -4.15 10.12
C ALA A 63 -1.18 -4.18 11.36
N LYS A 64 -2.51 -4.24 11.18
CA LYS A 64 -3.46 -4.40 12.29
C LYS A 64 -3.34 -5.75 12.98
N ALA A 65 -3.11 -6.83 12.23
CA ALA A 65 -2.94 -8.17 12.79
C ALA A 65 -1.65 -8.26 13.61
N THR A 66 -0.52 -7.84 13.03
CA THR A 66 0.79 -7.80 13.71
C THR A 66 0.73 -6.95 14.99
N GLY A 67 0.09 -5.78 14.95
CA GLY A 67 -0.08 -4.93 16.13
C GLY A 67 -0.89 -5.58 17.26
N LYS A 68 -1.88 -6.43 16.94
CA LYS A 68 -2.63 -7.20 17.94
C LYS A 68 -1.80 -8.30 18.56
N GLU A 69 -1.02 -9.03 17.76
CA GLU A 69 -0.14 -10.11 18.21
C GLU A 69 0.92 -9.59 19.19
N MET A 70 1.57 -8.47 18.86
CA MET A 70 2.53 -7.83 19.76
C MET A 70 1.91 -7.38 21.09
N LYS A 71 0.67 -6.88 21.07
CA LYS A 71 -0.01 -6.48 22.29
C LYS A 71 -0.30 -7.69 23.20
N ALA A 72 -0.62 -8.85 22.60
CA ALA A 72 -0.86 -10.08 23.35
C ALA A 72 0.45 -10.60 23.97
N SER A 73 1.55 -10.63 23.20
CA SER A 73 2.84 -11.12 23.71
C SER A 73 3.52 -10.22 24.73
N ALA A 74 3.13 -8.94 24.82
CA ALA A 74 3.62 -8.00 25.84
C ALA A 74 2.81 -8.02 27.15
N ALA A 75 1.70 -8.77 27.19
CA ALA A 75 0.82 -8.89 28.36
C ALA A 75 1.09 -10.15 29.20
N ASP A 76 1.98 -11.04 28.73
CA ASP A 76 2.54 -12.20 29.43
C ASP A 76 3.94 -11.88 29.99
#